data_AF-A0A7Y5VI58-F1
#
_entry.id   AF-A0A7Y5VI58-F1
#
_cell.length_a   1.000
_cell.length_b   1.000
_cell.length_c   1.000
_cell.angle_alpha   90.00
_cell.angle_beta   90.00
_cell.angle_gamma   90.00
#
_symmetry.space_group_name_H-M   'P 1'
#
loop_
_entity.id
_entity.type
_entity.pdbx_description
1 polymer ?
#
loop_
_entity_poly.entity_id
_entity_poly.type
_entity_poly.pdbx_seq_one_letter_code
_entity_poly.pdbx_strand_id
1 'polypeptide(L)' 'MNRTYEVMFIVRPDLQEEDLDKLIEGFSGTVTSNGGEVKSVEKMGRRRLAYVVRKFQDGLSIL' A
#
# COMPACT_ATOMS: atom_id res chain seq x y z
N MET A 1 -25.90 -2.16 4.19
CA MET A 1 -25.45 -1.72 2.85
C MET A 1 -23.93 -1.69 2.89
N ASN A 2 -23.27 -2.72 2.34
CA ASN A 2 -21.79 -2.79 2.35
C ASN A 2 -21.24 -1.80 1.33
N ARG A 3 -20.42 -0.87 1.80
CA ARG A 3 -19.67 0.05 0.94
C ARG A 3 -18.32 -0.57 0.65
N THR A 4 -17.97 -0.67 -0.62
CA THR A 4 -16.64 -1.12 -1.05
C THR A 4 -15.76 0.11 -1.19
N TYR A 5 -14.56 0.05 -0.62
CA TYR A 5 -13.57 1.11 -0.65
C TYR A 5 -12.27 0.56 -1.21
N GLU A 6 -11.54 1.41 -1.91
CA GLU A 6 -10.20 1.14 -2.40
C GLU A 6 -9.25 2.16 -1.77
N VAL A 7 -8.08 1.68 -1.33
CA VAL A 7 -7.06 2.54 -0.72
C VAL A 7 -5.73 2.21 -1.36
N MET A 8 -5.27 3.08 -2.25
CA MET A 8 -3.95 2.97 -2.85
C MET A 8 -2.95 3.82 -2.07
N PHE A 9 -1.79 3.25 -1.77
CA PHE A 9 -0.68 3.99 -1.17
C PHE A 9 0.64 3.70 -1.87
N ILE A 10 1.55 4.68 -1.79
CA ILE A 10 2.87 4.61 -2.41
C ILE A 10 3.92 4.56 -1.30
N VAL A 11 4.73 3.51 -1.33
CA VAL A 11 5.84 3.29 -0.41
C VAL A 11 7.14 3.70 -1.10
N ARG A 12 8.13 4.12 -0.31
CA ARG A 12 9.45 4.47 -0.84
C ARG A 12 10.07 3.26 -1.58
N PRO A 13 10.77 3.50 -2.69
CA PRO A 13 11.30 2.41 -3.52
C PRO A 13 12.50 1.69 -2.90
N ASP A 14 13.10 2.26 -1.84
CA ASP A 14 14.26 1.72 -1.13
C ASP A 14 13.93 0.90 0.12
N LEU A 15 12.63 0.68 0.39
CA LEU A 15 12.21 -0.24 1.45
C LEU A 15 12.57 -1.69 1.09
N GLN A 16 12.95 -2.46 2.10
CA GLN A 16 13.09 -3.91 1.97
C GLN A 16 11.73 -4.59 1.88
N GLU A 17 11.69 -5.76 1.24
CA GLU A 17 10.45 -6.53 1.06
C GLU A 17 9.84 -6.97 2.39
N GLU A 18 10.68 -7.35 3.36
CA GLU A 18 10.24 -7.71 4.72
C GLU A 18 9.53 -6.57 5.44
N ASP A 19 10.01 -5.33 5.26
CA ASP A 19 9.38 -4.14 5.86
C ASP A 19 8.09 -3.76 5.12
N LEU A 20 8.02 -4.04 3.82
CA LEU A 20 6.82 -3.86 3.01
C LEU A 20 5.69 -4.77 3.51
N ASP A 21 6.01 -6.04 3.75
CA ASP A 21 5.06 -7.05 4.22
C ASP A 21 4.51 -6.71 5.61
N LYS A 22 5.39 -6.31 6.55
CA LYS A 22 4.97 -5.83 7.86
C LYS A 22 4.02 -4.63 7.78
N LEU A 23 4.26 -3.72 6.83
CA LEU A 23 3.42 -2.55 6.63
C LEU A 23 2.03 -2.94 6.11
N ILE A 24 1.96 -3.89 5.18
CA ILE A 24 0.71 -4.43 4.63
C ILE A 24 -0.07 -5.19 5.71
N GLU A 25 0.60 -6.02 6.51
CA GLU A 25 -0.02 -6.74 7.62
C GLU A 25 -0.57 -5.78 8.68
N GLY A 26 0.21 -4.76 9.05
CA GLY A 26 -0.23 -3.73 10.01
C GLY A 26 -1.43 -2.93 9.50
N PHE A 27 -1.45 -2.58 8.21
CA PHE A 27 -2.58 -1.89 7.60
C PHE A 27 -3.82 -2.78 7.56
N SER A 28 -3.67 -4.03 7.14
CA SER A 28 -4.75 -5.03 7.11
C SER A 28 -5.32 -5.28 8.50
N GLY A 29 -4.45 -5.41 9.51
CA GLY A 29 -4.84 -5.55 10.92
C GLY A 29 -5.60 -4.33 11.45
N THR A 30 -5.24 -3.12 11.02
CA THR A 30 -5.96 -1.90 11.38
C THR A 30 -7.35 -1.87 10.75
N VAL A 31 -7.49 -2.30 9.49
CA VAL A 31 -8.80 -2.38 8.81
C VAL A 31 -9.71 -3.39 9.50
N THR A 32 -9.20 -4.59 9.80
CA THR A 32 -9.98 -5.64 10.48
C THR A 32 -10.35 -5.27 11.92
N SER A 33 -9.45 -4.61 12.65
CA SER A 33 -9.72 -4.14 14.01
C SER A 33 -10.83 -3.08 14.08
N ASN A 34 -11.02 -2.30 13.03
CA ASN A 34 -12.09 -1.30 12.92
C ASN A 34 -13.41 -1.87 12.36
N GLY A 35 -13.52 -3.19 12.22
CA GLY A 35 -14.72 -3.87 11.71
C GLY A 35 -14.85 -3.86 10.19
N GLY A 36 -13.77 -3.57 9.47
CA GLY A 36 -13.70 -3.68 8.02
C GLY A 36 -13.24 -5.08 7.57
N GLU A 37 -13.57 -5.44 6.33
CA GLU A 37 -13.11 -6.67 5.70
C GLU A 37 -12.16 -6.33 4.55
N VAL A 38 -10.95 -6.89 4.57
CA VAL A 38 -9.98 -6.74 3.48
C VAL A 38 -10.34 -7.74 2.38
N LYS A 39 -10.82 -7.25 1.24
CA LYS A 39 -11.21 -8.10 0.11
C LYS A 39 -10.03 -8.57 -0.74
N SER A 40 -9.09 -7.68 -1.02
CA SER A 40 -7.93 -7.94 -1.86
C SER A 40 -6.80 -6.98 -1.50
N VAL A 41 -5.57 -7.46 -1.62
CA VAL A 41 -4.36 -6.63 -1.58
C VAL A 41 -3.57 -6.94 -2.84
N GLU A 42 -3.29 -5.93 -3.65
CA GLU A 42 -2.55 -6.04 -4.90
C GLU A 42 -1.23 -5.26 -4.82
N LYS A 43 -0.11 -5.99 -4.88
CA LYS A 43 1.23 -5.42 -4.95
C LYS A 43 1.53 -5.08 -6.42
N MET A 44 1.32 -3.82 -6.80
CA MET A 44 1.55 -3.34 -8.17
C MET A 44 3.03 -3.11 -8.52
N GLY A 45 3.94 -3.30 -7.56
CA GLY A 45 5.38 -3.21 -7.75
C GLY A 45 5.90 -1.77 -7.94
N ARG A 46 7.13 -1.66 -8.44
CA ARG A 46 7.81 -0.36 -8.63
C ARG A 46 7.32 0.31 -9.90
N ARG A 47 6.81 1.53 -9.79
CA ARG A 47 6.34 2.37 -10.89
C ARG A 47 7.04 3.72 -10.88
N ARG A 48 7.35 4.22 -12.08
CA ARG A 48 7.91 5.56 -12.25
C ARG A 48 6.81 6.60 -12.09
N LEU A 49 7.02 7.56 -11.19
CA LEU A 49 6.11 8.67 -10.94
C LEU A 49 6.32 9.77 -12.00
N ALA A 50 5.24 10.47 -12.35
CA ALA A 50 5.31 11.58 -13.31
C ALA A 50 6.14 12.77 -12.80
N TYR A 51 6.30 12.89 -11.48
CA TYR A 51 7.09 13.92 -10.83
C TYR A 51 7.80 13.36 -9.59
N VAL A 52 8.85 14.05 -9.17
CA VAL A 52 9.64 13.66 -8.00
C VAL A 52 8.82 13.87 -6.73
N VAL A 53 8.58 12.79 -5.98
CA VAL A 53 7.93 12.83 -4.67
C VAL A 53 8.97 12.52 -3.61
N ARG A 54 9.17 13.43 -2.65
CA ARG A 54 10.15 13.25 -1.56
C ARG A 54 11.56 12.81 -2.03
N LYS A 55 12.03 13.38 -3.16
CA LYS A 55 13.32 13.07 -3.81
C LYS A 55 13.39 11.70 -4.53
N PHE A 56 12.28 11.00 -4.68
CA PHE A 56 12.21 9.76 -5.47
C PHE A 56 11.43 9.97 -6.77
N GLN A 57 11.96 9.43 -7.88
CA GLN A 57 11.24 9.35 -9.17
C GLN A 57 10.43 8.06 -9.31
N ASP A 58 10.66 7.09 -8.44
CA ASP A 58 9.98 5.80 -8.43
C ASP A 58 9.29 5.58 -7.09
N GLY A 59 8.20 4.82 -7.09
CA GLY A 59 7.49 4.42 -5.89
C GLY A 59 6.96 3.00 -6.02
N LEU A 60 6.85 2.29 -4.89
CA LEU A 60 6.19 1.00 -4.82
C LEU A 60 4.70 1.25 -4.57
N SER A 61 3.84 0.84 -5.50
CA SER A 61 2.38 1.05 -5.38
C SER A 61 1.71 -0.21 -4.85
N ILE A 62 0.82 -0.06 -3.87
CA ILE A 62 0.00 -1.13 -3.29
C ILE A 62 -1.44 -0.65 -3.27
N LEU A 63 -2.37 -1.53 -3.67
CA LEU A 63 -3.81 -1.32 -3.70
C LEU A 63 -4.52 -2.31 -2.77
#